data_AF-A0A3D2Z0N3-F1
#
_entry.id   AF-A0A3D2Z0N3-F1
#
_cell.length_a   1.000
_cell.length_b   1.000
_cell.length_c   1.000
_cell.angle_alpha   90.00
_cell.angle_beta   90.00
_cell.angle_gamma   90.00
#
_symmetry.space_group_name_H-M   'P 1'
#
loop_
_entity.id
_entity.type
_entity.pdbx_description
1 polymer ?
#
loop_
_entity_poly.entity_id
_entity_poly.type
_entity_poly.pdbx_seq_one_letter_code
_entity_poly.pdbx_strand_id
1 'polypeptide(L)'
;MRTISAVQAQVGDVVAEPVVNDHGRTLLPKGARLSPAVLSRLEGWGVAELCIEAEEEAPAASDEDATADEADLLAALDHRFSG
;
A
#
# COMPACT_ATOMS: atom_id res chain seq x y z
N MET A 1 1.38 12.69 3.13
CA MET A 1 2.47 11.83 2.64
C MET A 1 2.30 10.48 3.29
N ARG A 2 2.39 9.38 2.54
CA ARG A 2 2.27 8.02 3.08
C ARG A 2 3.42 7.16 2.57
N THR A 3 3.98 6.33 3.44
CA THR A 3 4.93 5.30 3.05
C THR A 3 4.14 4.08 2.60
N ILE A 4 4.40 3.61 1.40
CA ILE A 4 3.81 2.40 0.84
C ILE A 4 4.92 1.45 0.42
N SER A 5 4.62 0.15 0.39
CA SER A 5 5.55 -0.79 -0.23
C SER A 5 5.58 -0.59 -1.74
N ALA A 6 6.72 -0.85 -2.37
CA ALA A 6 6.86 -0.73 -3.82
C ALA A 6 5.88 -1.61 -4.61
N VAL A 7 5.44 -2.73 -4.04
CA VAL A 7 4.41 -3.60 -4.64
C VAL A 7 2.99 -3.00 -4.57
N GLN A 8 2.74 -2.08 -3.64
CA GLN A 8 1.46 -1.38 -3.53
C GLN A 8 1.40 -0.10 -4.38
N ALA A 9 2.52 0.31 -4.96
CA ALA A 9 2.62 1.52 -5.75
C ALA A 9 1.89 1.39 -7.08
N GLN A 10 1.16 2.44 -7.47
CA GLN A 10 0.33 2.46 -8.66
C GLN A 10 0.81 3.48 -9.68
N VAL A 11 0.43 3.25 -10.93
CA VAL A 11 0.69 4.21 -12.01
C VAL A 11 -0.10 5.47 -11.73
N GLY A 12 0.58 6.61 -11.69
CA GLY A 12 -0.03 7.90 -11.42
C GLY A 12 0.34 8.49 -10.06
N ASP A 13 0.81 7.66 -9.11
CA ASP A 13 1.30 8.10 -7.81
C ASP A 13 2.46 9.08 -7.96
N VAL A 14 2.56 10.05 -7.05
CA VAL A 14 3.63 11.05 -7.05
C VAL A 14 4.57 10.77 -5.90
N VAL A 15 5.87 10.76 -6.16
CA VAL A 15 6.92 10.52 -5.17
C VAL A 15 7.05 11.75 -4.24
N ALA A 16 6.81 11.59 -2.94
CA ALA A 16 6.92 12.67 -1.95
C ALA A 16 8.37 12.97 -1.54
N GLU A 17 9.24 11.96 -1.58
CA GLU A 17 10.65 12.05 -1.18
C GLU A 17 11.56 11.33 -2.16
N PRO A 18 12.78 11.85 -2.42
CA PRO A 18 13.68 11.23 -3.38
C PRO A 18 14.05 9.82 -2.95
N VAL A 19 13.84 8.85 -3.85
CA VAL A 19 14.22 7.46 -3.63
C VAL A 19 15.71 7.33 -3.91
N VAL A 20 16.47 6.94 -2.90
CA VAL A 20 17.91 6.67 -2.99
C VAL A 20 18.17 5.18 -2.85
N ASN A 21 19.13 4.66 -3.61
CA ASN A 21 19.59 3.28 -3.47
C ASN A 21 20.69 3.16 -2.40
N ASP A 22 21.12 1.92 -2.12
CA ASP A 22 22.18 1.60 -1.15
C ASP A 22 23.55 2.21 -1.49
N HIS A 23 23.72 2.67 -2.73
CA HIS A 23 24.92 3.37 -3.19
C HIS A 23 24.81 4.90 -3.03
N GLY A 24 23.75 5.40 -2.39
CA GLY A 24 23.48 6.83 -2.21
C GLY A 24 23.08 7.55 -3.50
N ARG A 25 22.73 6.81 -4.56
CA ARG A 25 22.32 7.37 -5.85
C ARG A 25 20.81 7.53 -5.89
N THR A 26 20.35 8.74 -6.21
CA THR A 26 18.93 9.02 -6.42
C THR A 26 18.42 8.28 -7.66
N LEU A 27 17.46 7.38 -7.45
CA LEU A 27 16.76 6.64 -8.50
C LEU A 27 15.55 7.44 -9.02
N LEU A 28 14.79 8.03 -8.10
CA LEU A 28 13.62 8.84 -8.40
C LEU A 28 13.69 10.16 -7.64
N PRO A 29 13.56 11.31 -8.32
CA PRO A 29 13.47 12.59 -7.64
C PRO A 29 12.10 12.78 -6.99
N LYS A 30 12.04 13.67 -5.99
CA LYS A 30 10.77 14.16 -5.43
C LYS A 30 9.90 14.80 -6.53
N GLY A 31 8.60 14.57 -6.46
CA GLY A 31 7.60 15.02 -7.44
C GLY A 31 7.56 14.18 -8.71
N ALA A 32 8.36 13.11 -8.82
CA ALA A 32 8.30 12.22 -9.96
C ALA A 32 6.99 11.44 -9.96
N ARG A 33 6.33 11.35 -11.11
CA ARG A 33 5.14 10.53 -11.29
C ARG A 33 5.51 9.09 -11.65
N LEU A 34 4.93 8.13 -10.95
CA LEU A 34 5.13 6.72 -11.24
C LEU A 34 4.46 6.36 -12.57
N SER A 35 5.27 5.87 -13.50
CA SER A 35 4.82 5.35 -14.79
C SER A 35 4.99 3.82 -14.81
N PRO A 36 4.37 3.10 -15.75
CA PRO A 36 4.53 1.65 -15.85
C PRO A 36 6.00 1.23 -15.96
N ALA A 37 6.79 2.00 -16.71
CA ALA A 37 8.23 1.79 -16.88
C ALA A 37 9.04 2.08 -15.60
N VAL A 38 8.51 2.88 -14.66
CA VAL A 38 9.15 3.12 -13.36
C VAL A 38 8.82 1.99 -12.40
N LEU A 39 7.57 1.52 -12.36
CA LEU A 39 7.18 0.37 -11.53
C LEU A 39 7.98 -0.89 -11.87
N SER A 40 8.13 -1.21 -13.16
CA SER A 40 8.97 -2.35 -13.57
C SER A 40 10.45 -2.18 -13.20
N ARG A 41 10.93 -0.93 -13.09
CA ARG A 41 12.31 -0.66 -12.64
C ARG A 41 12.45 -0.72 -11.13
N LEU A 42 11.41 -0.32 -10.38
CA LEU A 42 11.40 -0.39 -8.92
C LEU A 42 11.57 -1.83 -8.42
N GLU A 43 10.89 -2.79 -9.04
CA GLU A 43 11.14 -4.22 -8.79
C GLU A 43 12.60 -4.60 -9.05
N GLY A 44 13.15 -4.17 -10.19
CA GLY A 44 14.55 -4.44 -10.56
C GLY A 44 15.59 -3.72 -9.70
N TRP A 45 15.21 -2.64 -9.01
CA TRP A 45 16.07 -1.89 -8.10
C TRP A 45 16.04 -2.42 -6.67
N GLY A 46 15.13 -3.35 -6.35
CA GLY A 46 15.01 -3.90 -4.99
C GLY A 46 14.53 -2.88 -3.96
N VAL A 47 13.82 -1.83 -4.40
CA VAL A 47 13.28 -0.83 -3.48
C VAL A 47 12.09 -1.44 -2.74
N ALA A 48 12.19 -1.56 -1.42
CA ALA A 48 11.11 -2.16 -0.61
C ALA A 48 9.97 -1.17 -0.31
N GLU A 49 10.31 0.10 -0.08
CA GLU A 49 9.40 1.13 0.39
C GLU A 49 9.61 2.46 -0.34
N LEU A 50 8.51 3.20 -0.51
CA LEU A 50 8.44 4.47 -1.24
C LEU A 50 7.56 5.44 -0.47
N CYS A 51 7.97 6.71 -0.38
CA CYS A 51 7.13 7.77 0.17
C CYS A 51 6.39 8.47 -0.98
N ILE A 52 5.06 8.43 -0.97
CA ILE A 52 4.21 9.05 -2.00
C ILE A 52 3.39 10.22 -1.43
N GLU A 53 3.11 11.19 -2.28
CA GLU A 53 2.15 12.26 -2.01
C GLU A 53 0.76 11.61 -2.02
N ALA A 54 0.06 11.73 -0.91
CA ALA A 54 -1.29 11.19 -0.79
C ALA A 54 -2.24 12.20 -1.44
N GLU A 55 -2.77 11.88 -2.61
CA GLU A 55 -4.09 12.39 -3.00
C GLU A 55 -5.12 11.54 -2.24
N GLU A 56 -6.05 12.19 -1.56
CA GLU A 56 -7.14 11.58 -0.80
C GLU A 56 -8.01 10.70 -1.72
N GLU A 57 -7.66 9.43 -1.93
CA GLU A 57 -8.63 8.34 -2.18
C GLU A 57 -7.94 6.98 -2.24
N ALA A 58 -7.95 6.30 -1.09
CA ALA A 58 -8.29 4.88 -0.91
C ALA A 58 -7.84 4.52 0.51
N PRO A 59 -8.74 3.99 1.36
CA PRO A 59 -8.38 3.65 2.73
C PRO A 59 -7.27 2.60 2.65
N ALA A 60 -6.15 2.92 3.31
CA ALA A 60 -5.15 1.92 3.61
C ALA A 60 -5.89 0.79 4.34
N ALA A 61 -5.85 -0.42 3.78
CA ALA A 61 -6.08 -1.62 4.54
C ALA A 61 -4.95 -1.65 5.59
N SER A 62 -5.22 -1.01 6.73
CA SER A 62 -4.55 -1.31 7.97
C SER A 62 -4.93 -2.76 8.29
N ASP A 63 -3.96 -3.67 8.18
CA ASP A 63 -4.00 -5.03 8.68
C ASP A 63 -4.11 -5.05 10.22
N GLU A 64 -5.19 -4.48 10.78
CA GLU A 64 -5.37 -4.40 12.24
C GLU A 64 -6.82 -4.57 12.73
N ASP A 65 -7.73 -5.08 11.90
CA ASP A 65 -9.07 -5.47 12.38
C ASP A 65 -9.58 -6.77 11.74
N ALA A 66 -9.00 -7.89 12.18
CA ALA A 66 -9.48 -9.23 11.90
C ALA A 66 -9.97 -9.91 13.18
N THR A 67 -10.66 -9.21 14.10
CA THR A 67 -11.23 -9.85 15.32
C THR A 67 -12.49 -9.16 15.90
N ALA A 68 -13.30 -8.49 15.10
CA ALA A 68 -14.64 -8.09 15.53
C ALA A 68 -15.67 -8.73 14.60
N ASP A 69 -16.64 -9.45 15.18
CA ASP A 69 -17.83 -10.06 14.54
C ASP A 69 -17.81 -11.54 14.11
N GLU A 70 -16.90 -12.38 14.59
CA GLU A 70 -17.16 -13.84 14.56
C GLU A 70 -18.23 -14.26 15.57
N ALA A 71 -18.33 -13.55 16.71
CA ALA A 71 -19.31 -13.83 17.76
C ALA A 71 -20.76 -13.53 17.34
N ASP A 72 -20.98 -12.49 16.52
CA ASP A 72 -22.32 -12.09 16.08
C ASP A 72 -22.83 -13.00 14.95
N LEU A 73 -21.93 -13.50 14.09
CA LEU A 73 -22.23 -14.51 13.07
C LEU A 73 -22.64 -15.87 13.68
N LEU A 74 -21.98 -16.30 14.76
CA LEU A 74 -22.33 -17.54 15.46
C LEU A 74 -23.69 -17.46 16.17
N ALA A 75 -24.02 -16.31 16.76
CA ALA A 75 -25.32 -16.08 17.40
C ALA A 75 -26.49 -16.17 16.39
N ALA A 76 -26.30 -15.68 15.17
CA ALA A 76 -27.31 -15.75 14.11
C ALA A 76 -27.54 -17.18 13.58
N LEU A 77 -26.54 -18.06 13.66
CA LEU A 77 -26.64 -19.45 13.20
C LEU A 77 -27.44 -20.35 14.16
N ASP A 78 -27.35 -20.12 15.47
CA ASP A 78 -27.97 -20.98 16.49
C ASP A 78 -29.52 -20.91 16.46
N HIS A 79 -30.07 -19.74 16.06
CA HIS A 79 -31.51 -19.56 15.93
C HIS A 79 -32.15 -20.37 14.78
N ARG A 80 -31.39 -20.84 13.78
CA ARG A 80 -31.94 -21.56 12.62
C ARG A 80 -32.07 -23.07 12.85
N PHE A 81 -31.44 -23.63 13.88
CA PHE A 81 -31.48 -25.07 14.18
C PHE A 81 -32.40 -25.46 15.34
N SER A 82 -33.05 -24.49 16.00
CA SER A 82 -33.99 -24.74 17.10
C SER A 82 -35.48 -24.66 16.68
N GLY A 83 -35.78 -24.95 15.41
CA GLY A 83 -37.14 -25.04 14.86
C GLY A 83 -37.51 -26.46 14.45
#